data_AF-A0AAW3XG11-F1
#
_entry.id   AF-A0AAW3XG11-F1
#
_cell.length_a   1.000
_cell.length_b   1.000
_cell.length_c   1.000
_cell.angle_alpha   90.00
_cell.angle_beta   90.00
_cell.angle_gamma   90.00
#
_symmetry.space_group_name_H-M   'P 1'
#
loop_
_entity.id
_entity.type
_entity.pdbx_description
1 polymer ?
#
loop_
_entity_poly.entity_id
_entity_poly.type
_entity_poly.pdbx_seq_one_letter_code
_entity_poly.pdbx_strand_id
1 'polypeptide(L)' 'MLSKDSSIETAKNTADNLYQLMELINSNITDMDIEQIISLSGLCLDLSAQVSMWMDSEFERREKQRN' A
#
# COMPACT_ATOMS: atom_id res chain seq x y z
N MET A 1 -2.55 6.10 8.87
CA MET A 1 -2.20 6.50 7.50
C MET A 1 -0.68 6.57 7.42
N LEU A 2 -0.06 5.94 6.43
CA LEU A 2 1.40 5.91 6.30
C LEU A 2 1.91 7.31 5.95
N SER A 3 2.84 7.83 6.74
CA SER A 3 3.48 9.14 6.53
C SER A 3 4.94 8.96 6.14
N LYS A 4 5.57 9.97 5.54
CA LYS A 4 6.99 9.92 5.11
C LYS A 4 7.97 9.56 6.23
N ASP A 5 7.66 9.97 7.47
CA ASP A 5 8.49 9.71 8.64
C ASP A 5 8.13 8.41 9.38
N SER A 6 7.16 7.65 8.86
CA SER A 6 6.75 6.38 9.44
C SER A 6 7.91 5.38 9.49
N SER A 7 7.86 4.47 10.46
CA SER A 7 8.86 3.41 10.59
C SER A 7 8.77 2.42 9.42
N ILE A 8 9.87 1.73 9.15
CA ILE A 8 9.91 0.62 8.17
C ILE A 8 8.89 -0.48 8.51
N GLU A 9 8.65 -0.72 9.80
CA GLU A 9 7.64 -1.66 10.27
C GLU A 9 6.23 -1.23 9.89
N THR A 10 5.91 0.07 10.02
CA THR A 10 4.60 0.61 9.62
C THR A 10 4.41 0.51 8.10
N ALA A 11 5.47 0.78 7.33
CA ALA A 11 5.44 0.65 5.87
C ALA A 11 5.24 -0.81 5.44
N LYS A 12 5.97 -1.75 6.08
CA LYS A 12 5.79 -3.20 5.87
C LYS A 12 4.36 -3.64 6.17
N ASN A 13 3.82 -3.26 7.32
CA ASN A 13 2.44 -3.61 7.68
C ASN A 13 1.42 -3.04 6.70
N THR A 14 1.66 -1.85 6.15
CA THR A 14 0.80 -1.24 5.12
C THR A 14 0.87 -2.04 3.81
N ALA A 15 2.07 -2.49 3.40
CA ALA A 15 2.24 -3.36 2.24
C ALA A 15 1.61 -4.75 2.43
N ASP A 16 1.72 -5.33 3.64
CA ASP A 16 1.08 -6.60 3.98
C ASP A 16 -0.45 -6.47 3.94
N ASN A 17 -1.00 -5.36 4.44
CA ASN A 17 -2.45 -5.08 4.36
C ASN A 17 -2.92 -4.94 2.91
N LEU A 18 -2.15 -4.27 2.04
CA LEU A 18 -2.45 -4.19 0.61
C LEU A 18 -2.50 -5.58 -0.02
N TYR A 19 -1.48 -6.41 0.25
CA TYR A 19 -1.41 -7.77 -0.26
C TYR A 19 -2.63 -8.60 0.17
N GLN A 20 -2.96 -8.59 1.46
CA GLN A 20 -4.11 -9.33 2.00
C GLN A 20 -5.44 -8.85 1.40
N LEU A 21 -5.60 -7.54 1.18
CA LEU A 21 -6.78 -7.00 0.52
C LEU A 21 -6.89 -7.47 -0.93
N MET A 22 -5.79 -7.47 -1.68
CA MET A 22 -5.76 -7.97 -3.06
C MET A 22 -6.07 -9.47 -3.13
N GLU A 23 -5.53 -10.27 -2.22
CA GLU A 23 -5.88 -11.69 -2.11
C GLU A 23 -7.38 -11.88 -1.83
N LEU A 24 -7.93 -11.13 -0.87
CA LEU A 24 -9.35 -11.22 -0.54
C LEU A 24 -10.25 -10.86 -1.74
N ILE A 25 -9.91 -9.79 -2.47
CA ILE A 25 -10.62 -9.41 -3.69
C ILE A 25 -10.54 -10.56 -4.70
N ASN A 26 -9.33 -11.04 -4.99
CA ASN A 26 -9.11 -12.07 -6.00
C ASN A 26 -9.82 -13.39 -5.66
N SER A 27 -9.84 -13.80 -4.40
CA SER A 27 -10.50 -15.02 -3.94
C SER A 27 -12.03 -14.98 -4.00
N ASN A 28 -12.63 -13.80 -4.01
CA ASN A 28 -14.09 -13.64 -4.00
C ASN A 28 -14.62 -12.85 -5.22
N ILE A 29 -13.78 -12.58 -6.22
CA ILE A 29 -14.09 -11.65 -7.32
C ILE A 29 -15.33 -12.06 -8.12
N THR A 30 -15.64 -13.36 -8.19
CA THR A 30 -16.81 -13.89 -8.89
C THR A 30 -18.13 -13.64 -8.14
N ASP A 31 -18.06 -13.43 -6.84
CA ASP A 31 -19.21 -13.23 -5.95
C ASP A 31 -19.41 -11.74 -5.59
N MET A 32 -18.51 -10.86 -6.03
CA MET A 32 -18.61 -9.42 -5.84
C MET A 32 -19.32 -8.74 -7.02
N ASP A 33 -20.10 -7.71 -6.72
CA ASP A 33 -20.60 -6.81 -7.76
C ASP A 33 -19.49 -5.84 -8.24
N ILE A 34 -19.73 -5.21 -9.39
CA ILE A 34 -18.74 -4.34 -10.01
C ILE A 34 -18.44 -3.08 -9.16
N GLU A 35 -19.40 -2.60 -8.38
CA GLU A 35 -19.24 -1.41 -7.52
C GLU A 35 -18.33 -1.72 -6.33
N GLN A 36 -18.47 -2.92 -5.76
CA GLN A 36 -17.57 -3.47 -4.73
C GLN A 36 -16.16 -3.64 -5.27
N ILE A 37 -15.99 -4.23 -6.46
CA ILE A 37 -14.68 -4.41 -7.08
C ILE A 37 -13.99 -3.06 -7.31
N ILE A 38 -14.71 -2.07 -7.86
CA ILE A 38 -14.18 -0.71 -8.08
C ILE A 38 -13.77 -0.06 -6.76
N SER A 39 -14.62 -0.14 -5.74
CA SER A 39 -14.36 0.48 -4.43
C SER A 39 -13.14 -0.13 -3.75
N LEU A 40 -13.04 -1.46 -3.73
CA LEU A 40 -11.91 -2.17 -3.14
C LEU A 40 -10.62 -1.97 -3.94
N SER A 41 -10.70 -1.90 -5.28
CA SER A 41 -9.57 -1.53 -6.13
C SER A 41 -9.06 -0.11 -5.85
N GLY A 42 -9.97 0.83 -5.55
CA GLY A 42 -9.61 2.17 -5.09
C GLY A 42 -8.81 2.15 -3.78
N LEU A 43 -9.25 1.34 -2.81
CA LEU A 43 -8.50 1.16 -1.56
C LEU A 43 -7.11 0.52 -1.77
N CYS A 44 -7.00 -0.45 -2.67
CA CYS A 44 -5.71 -1.01 -3.07
C CYS A 44 -4.79 0.07 -3.66
N LEU A 45 -5.34 0.93 -4.54
CA LEU A 45 -4.59 2.02 -5.13
C LEU A 45 -4.08 2.99 -4.04
N ASP A 46 -4.93 3.37 -3.10
CA ASP A 46 -4.56 4.29 -2.00
C ASP A 46 -3.45 3.73 -1.10
N LEU A 47 -3.52 2.43 -0.76
CA LEU A 47 -2.48 1.76 0.02
C LEU A 47 -1.18 1.63 -0.78
N SER A 48 -1.26 1.32 -2.07
CA SER A 48 -0.08 1.21 -2.94
C SER A 48 0.63 2.57 -3.10
N ALA A 49 -0.14 3.65 -3.27
CA ALA A 49 0.39 5.00 -3.37
C ALA A 49 1.10 5.42 -2.08
N GLN A 50 0.50 5.12 -0.92
CA GLN A 50 1.12 5.36 0.39
C GLN A 50 2.48 4.66 0.52
N VAL A 51 2.55 3.37 0.18
CA VAL A 51 3.81 2.60 0.23
C VAL A 51 4.84 3.17 -0.74
N SER A 52 4.44 3.51 -1.97
CA SER A 52 5.32 4.12 -2.98
C SER A 52 5.93 5.43 -2.49
N MET A 53 5.11 6.36 -2.00
CA MET A 53 5.56 7.65 -1.51
C MET A 53 6.51 7.52 -0.30
N TRP A 54 6.25 6.55 0.57
CA TRP A 54 7.14 6.26 1.69
C TRP A 54 8.49 5.71 1.20
N MET A 55 8.47 4.78 0.23
CA MET A 55 9.71 4.21 -0.35
C MET A 55 10.57 5.29 -1.00
N ASP A 56 9.98 6.22 -1.76
CA ASP A 56 10.70 7.34 -2.37
C ASP A 56 11.35 8.22 -1.29
N SER A 57 10.59 8.55 -0.23
CA SER A 57 11.09 9.36 0.88
C SER A 57 12.22 8.66 1.65
N GLU A 58 12.10 7.34 1.83
CA GLU A 58 13.13 6.53 2.49
C GLU A 58 14.39 6.40 1.64
N PHE A 59 14.23 6.25 0.32
CA PHE A 59 15.36 6.23 -0.62
C PHE A 59 16.15 7.55 -0.55
N GLU A 60 15.48 8.70 -0.63
CA GLU A 60 16.11 10.02 -0.49
C GLU A 60 16.83 10.18 0.86
N ARG A 61 16.23 9.70 1.96
CA ARG A 61 16.82 9.76 3.30
C ARG A 61 18.13 8.99 3.39
N ARG A 62 18.17 7.79 2.79
CA ARG A 62 19.39 6.95 2.77
C ARG A 62 20.48 7.52 1.88
N GLU A 63 20.12 8.10 0.73
CA GLU A 63 21.09 8.76 -0.16
C GLU A 63 21.70 10.01 0.49
N LYS A 64 20.93 10.78 1.25
CA LYS A 64 21.44 11.92 2.04
C LYS A 64 22.38 11.53 3.19
N GLN A 65 22.28 10.30 3.71
CA GLN A 65 23.19 9.81 4.76
C GLN A 65 24.51 9.26 4.21
N ARG A 66 24.55 8.97 2.91
CA ARG A 66 25.73 8.42 2.21
C ARG A 66 26.65 9.50 1.66
N ASN A 67 26.12 10.70 1.39
CA ASN A 67 26.83 11.87 0.88
C ASN A 67 27.09 12.88 1.99
#